data_AF-A0AAD7BKZ7-F1
#
_entry.id   AF-A0AAD7BKZ7-F1
#
_cell.length_a   1.000
_cell.length_b   1.000
_cell.length_c   1.000
_cell.angle_alpha   90.00
_cell.angle_beta   90.00
_cell.angle_gamma   90.00
#
_symmetry.space_group_name_H-M   'P 1'
#
loop_
_entity.id
_entity.type
_entity.pdbx_description
1 polymer ?
#
loop_
_entity_poly.entity_id
_entity_poly.type
_entity_poly.pdbx_seq_one_letter_code
_entity_poly.pdbx_strand_id
1 'polypeptide(L)'
;MSLAAVLAWRPFPYGYLAAFYTILLAAVVSRPSPRRRLFFLPLLAMTWQLLSDSQAGYLSGALWFCSLLTASDYILVTDVQRELRLTGEHTAQNIENAPLIVRLNWAVNLLCSSRGIGWAHGPRVRSPRATVTSRWKFIAKQIVRFIASQLLFDAVNLHTRWNPALVDHMGLVHAGLAWRVVGTAGTLPIMQDPIMRAGELDSRVNFSVIMWAWNGAWELPQRI
;
A
#
# COMPACT_ATOMS: atom_id res chain seq x y z
N MET A 1 -30.00 9.19 5.21
CA MET A 1 -29.57 7.80 5.49
C MET A 1 -30.13 7.41 6.85
N SER A 2 -30.94 6.34 6.97
CA SER A 2 -31.55 5.98 8.25
C SER A 2 -30.52 5.32 9.18
N LEU A 3 -30.69 5.44 10.50
CA LEU A 3 -29.84 4.78 11.51
C LEU A 3 -29.78 3.26 11.29
N ALA A 4 -30.89 2.67 10.83
CA ALA A 4 -30.99 1.27 10.46
C ALA A 4 -30.10 0.90 9.25
N ALA A 5 -29.89 1.80 8.28
CA ALA A 5 -29.00 1.55 7.14
C ALA A 5 -27.51 1.62 7.55
N VAL A 6 -27.16 2.47 8.54
CA VAL A 6 -25.81 2.53 9.12
C VAL A 6 -25.53 1.26 9.95
N LEU A 7 -26.53 0.71 10.63
CA LEU A 7 -26.42 -0.52 11.43
C LEU A 7 -26.56 -1.81 10.58
N ALA A 8 -27.24 -1.75 9.43
CA ALA A 8 -27.34 -2.86 8.47
C ALA A 8 -26.13 -2.94 7.53
N TRP A 9 -25.32 -1.87 7.45
CA TRP A 9 -23.94 -1.98 6.98
C TRP A 9 -23.25 -2.98 7.91
N ARG A 10 -23.05 -4.21 7.43
CA ARG A 10 -22.30 -5.22 8.19
C ARG A 10 -21.01 -4.54 8.63
N PRO A 11 -20.75 -4.41 9.95
CA PRO A 11 -19.62 -3.64 10.42
C PRO A 11 -18.41 -4.15 9.68
N PHE A 12 -17.64 -3.23 9.08
CA PHE A 12 -16.33 -3.56 8.51
C PHE A 12 -15.68 -4.52 9.50
N PRO A 13 -15.24 -5.73 9.09
CA PRO A 13 -14.96 -6.79 10.03
C PRO A 13 -13.65 -6.48 10.77
N TYR A 14 -13.72 -5.57 11.74
CA TYR A 14 -12.59 -5.06 12.50
C TYR A 14 -11.89 -6.19 13.23
N GLY A 15 -12.65 -7.22 13.64
CA GLY A 15 -12.09 -8.46 14.18
C GLY A 15 -11.22 -9.20 13.17
N TYR A 16 -11.63 -9.29 11.90
CA TYR A 16 -10.79 -9.87 10.84
C TYR A 16 -9.55 -9.03 10.61
N LEU A 17 -9.69 -7.70 10.51
CA LEU A 17 -8.56 -6.81 10.29
C LEU A 17 -7.53 -6.92 11.43
N ALA A 18 -8.02 -6.90 12.68
CA ALA A 18 -7.19 -7.06 13.86
C ALA A 18 -6.50 -8.43 13.88
N ALA A 19 -7.22 -9.51 13.57
CA ALA A 19 -6.63 -10.84 13.48
C ALA A 19 -5.55 -10.91 12.38
N PHE A 20 -5.79 -10.32 11.21
CA PHE A 20 -4.82 -10.29 10.11
C PHE A 20 -3.52 -9.59 10.53
N TYR A 21 -3.61 -8.38 11.07
CA TYR A 21 -2.42 -7.65 11.51
C TYR A 21 -1.75 -8.27 12.72
N THR A 22 -2.49 -8.96 13.60
CA THR A 22 -1.91 -9.71 14.71
C THR A 22 -1.08 -10.89 14.21
N ILE A 23 -1.60 -11.65 13.23
CA ILE A 23 -0.87 -12.75 12.60
C ILE A 23 0.35 -12.23 11.84
N LEU A 24 0.20 -11.13 11.08
CA LEU A 24 1.31 -10.50 10.37
C LEU A 24 2.39 -10.01 11.35
N LEU A 25 2.01 -9.35 12.44
CA LEU A 25 2.92 -8.91 13.49
C LEU A 25 3.64 -10.11 14.12
N ALA A 26 2.91 -11.18 14.45
CA ALA A 26 3.52 -12.41 14.98
C ALA A 26 4.54 -13.01 14.00
N ALA A 27 4.23 -13.01 12.70
CA ALA A 27 5.13 -13.48 11.66
C ALA A 27 6.40 -12.62 11.58
N VAL A 28 6.26 -11.30 11.54
CA VAL A 28 7.39 -10.34 11.47
C VAL A 28 8.24 -10.38 12.74
N VAL A 29 7.64 -10.58 13.91
CA VAL A 29 8.35 -10.70 15.20
C VAL A 29 9.02 -12.07 15.35
N SER A 30 8.51 -13.14 14.73
CA SER A 30 9.10 -14.47 14.84
C SER A 30 10.52 -14.51 14.26
N ARG A 31 11.41 -15.28 14.88
CA ARG A 31 12.80 -15.41 14.39
C ARG A 31 12.80 -15.97 12.96
N PRO A 32 13.80 -15.61 12.13
CA PRO A 32 13.96 -16.19 10.80
C PRO A 32 14.01 -17.71 10.88
N SER A 33 12.98 -18.36 10.36
CA SER A 33 12.85 -19.80 10.36
C SER A 33 11.99 -20.25 9.17
N PRO A 34 12.21 -21.45 8.62
CA PRO A 34 11.36 -21.97 7.54
C PRO A 34 9.88 -22.05 7.92
N ARG A 35 9.59 -22.24 9.22
CA ARG A 35 8.23 -22.32 9.76
C ARG A 35 7.49 -20.98 9.76
N ARG A 36 8.19 -19.84 9.69
CA ARG A 36 7.58 -18.50 9.56
C ARG A 36 6.62 -18.43 8.37
N ARG A 37 6.91 -19.17 7.29
CA ARG A 37 6.08 -19.21 6.08
C ARG A 37 4.66 -19.74 6.33
N LEU A 38 4.45 -20.53 7.40
CA LEU A 38 3.14 -21.06 7.76
C LEU A 38 2.16 -19.97 8.20
N PHE A 39 2.65 -18.83 8.71
CA PHE A 39 1.79 -17.68 9.03
C PHE A 39 1.10 -17.09 7.80
N PHE A 40 1.60 -17.35 6.58
CA PHE A 40 0.96 -16.86 5.36
C PHE A 40 -0.34 -17.60 5.03
N LEU A 41 -0.48 -18.88 5.39
CA LEU A 41 -1.67 -19.67 5.09
C LEU A 41 -2.97 -19.09 5.70
N PRO A 42 -3.04 -18.75 7.00
CA PRO A 42 -4.24 -18.12 7.54
C PRO A 42 -4.49 -16.73 6.94
N LEU A 43 -3.45 -15.95 6.63
CA LEU A 43 -3.60 -14.64 5.97
C LEU A 43 -4.23 -14.80 4.57
N LEU A 44 -3.75 -15.77 3.80
CA LEU A 44 -4.29 -16.10 2.49
C LEU A 44 -5.75 -16.56 2.58
N ALA A 45 -6.08 -17.43 3.53
CA ALA A 45 -7.44 -17.91 3.74
C ALA A 45 -8.41 -16.76 4.12
N MET A 46 -7.97 -15.86 5.01
CA MET A 46 -8.77 -14.69 5.41
C MET A 46 -9.00 -13.74 4.23
N THR A 47 -7.95 -13.42 3.46
CA THR A 47 -8.10 -12.58 2.27
C THR A 47 -8.98 -13.26 1.22
N TRP A 48 -8.83 -14.57 0.99
CA TRP A 48 -9.67 -15.31 0.06
C TRP A 48 -11.14 -15.30 0.46
N GLN A 49 -11.45 -15.56 1.74
CA GLN A 49 -12.81 -15.52 2.24
C GLN A 49 -13.45 -14.15 1.99
N LEU A 50 -12.70 -13.07 2.26
CA LEU A 50 -13.21 -11.71 2.11
C LEU A 50 -13.35 -11.29 0.65
N LEU A 51 -12.46 -11.73 -0.24
CA LEU A 51 -12.59 -11.53 -1.69
C LEU A 51 -13.75 -12.35 -2.29
N SER A 52 -14.13 -13.45 -1.64
CA SER A 52 -15.27 -14.30 -2.04
C SER A 52 -16.61 -13.78 -1.50
N ASP A 53 -16.60 -12.87 -0.52
CA ASP A 53 -17.82 -12.26 -0.01
C ASP A 53 -18.35 -11.25 -1.02
N SER A 54 -19.54 -11.53 -1.59
CA SER A 54 -20.20 -10.65 -2.56
C SER A 54 -20.57 -9.29 -1.98
N GLN A 55 -20.59 -9.16 -0.65
CA GLN A 55 -20.86 -7.92 0.07
C GLN A 55 -19.60 -7.10 0.35
N ALA A 56 -18.40 -7.64 0.07
CA ALA A 56 -17.17 -6.88 0.25
C ALA A 56 -17.10 -5.74 -0.77
N GLY A 57 -17.16 -4.51 -0.28
CA GLY A 57 -16.95 -3.32 -1.12
C GLY A 57 -15.56 -3.34 -1.77
N TYR A 58 -15.45 -2.75 -2.96
CA TYR A 58 -14.21 -2.70 -3.74
C TYR A 58 -13.01 -2.15 -2.96
N LEU A 59 -13.20 -1.06 -2.20
CA LEU A 59 -12.13 -0.47 -1.38
C LEU A 59 -11.61 -1.44 -0.33
N SER A 60 -12.51 -2.20 0.30
CA SER A 60 -12.14 -3.28 1.22
C SER A 60 -11.35 -4.34 0.48
N GLY A 61 -11.87 -4.85 -0.65
CA GLY A 61 -11.16 -5.86 -1.45
C GLY A 61 -9.75 -5.43 -1.86
N ALA A 62 -9.58 -4.19 -2.32
CA ALA A 62 -8.28 -3.63 -2.67
C ALA A 62 -7.34 -3.51 -1.46
N LEU A 63 -7.82 -3.00 -0.32
CA LEU A 63 -7.02 -2.89 0.90
C LEU A 63 -6.53 -4.26 1.37
N TRP A 64 -7.41 -5.26 1.36
CA TRP A 64 -7.09 -6.64 1.76
C TRP A 64 -6.12 -7.31 0.80
N PHE A 65 -6.27 -7.07 -0.51
CA PHE A 65 -5.33 -7.57 -1.51
C PHE A 65 -3.94 -6.94 -1.36
N CYS A 66 -3.86 -5.61 -1.19
CA CYS A 66 -2.60 -4.92 -0.92
C CYS A 66 -1.94 -5.43 0.37
N SER A 67 -2.72 -5.64 1.43
CA SER A 67 -2.23 -6.19 2.70
C SER A 67 -1.70 -7.61 2.54
N LEU A 68 -2.33 -8.44 1.69
CA LEU A 68 -1.83 -9.77 1.35
C LEU A 68 -0.50 -9.71 0.60
N LEU A 69 -0.34 -8.77 -0.34
CA LEU A 69 0.94 -8.58 -1.04
C LEU A 69 2.05 -8.14 -0.08
N THR A 70 1.77 -7.21 0.83
CA THR A 70 2.71 -6.82 1.89
C THR A 70 3.06 -8.00 2.78
N ALA A 71 2.09 -8.80 3.20
CA ALA A 71 2.34 -10.01 3.97
C ALA A 71 3.18 -11.03 3.21
N SER A 72 2.93 -11.21 1.90
CA SER A 72 3.71 -12.09 1.03
C SER A 72 5.17 -11.64 0.97
N ASP A 73 5.41 -10.34 0.78
CA ASP A 73 6.76 -9.77 0.78
C ASP A 73 7.47 -10.05 2.11
N TYR A 74 6.84 -9.71 3.24
CA TYR A 74 7.45 -9.83 4.56
C TYR A 74 7.65 -11.27 5.05
N ILE A 75 6.80 -12.20 4.62
CA ILE A 75 6.81 -13.57 5.13
C ILE A 75 7.55 -14.51 4.18
N LEU A 76 7.27 -14.41 2.87
CA LEU A 76 7.71 -15.39 1.87
C LEU A 76 8.95 -14.94 1.11
N VAL A 77 9.01 -13.67 0.71
CA VAL A 77 10.03 -13.16 -0.24
C VAL A 77 11.26 -12.66 0.51
N THR A 78 11.04 -11.76 1.47
CA THR A 78 12.10 -11.02 2.15
C THR A 78 12.30 -11.54 3.57
N ASP A 79 13.55 -11.76 3.95
CA ASP A 79 13.88 -11.98 5.35
C ASP A 79 13.94 -10.64 6.09
N VAL A 80 12.78 -10.12 6.48
CA VAL A 80 12.63 -8.76 7.01
C VAL A 80 13.62 -8.42 8.14
N GLN A 81 13.90 -9.37 9.04
CA GLN A 81 14.83 -9.17 10.15
C GLN A 81 16.32 -9.15 9.73
N ARG A 82 16.65 -9.72 8.57
CA ARG A 82 18.03 -9.73 8.06
C ARG A 82 18.29 -8.64 7.03
N GLU A 83 17.28 -8.36 6.22
CA GLU A 83 17.39 -7.47 5.07
C GLU A 83 16.98 -6.02 5.37
N LEU A 84 16.00 -5.81 6.26
CA LEU A 84 15.49 -4.46 6.57
C LEU A 84 16.16 -3.90 7.81
N ARG A 85 16.56 -2.63 7.74
CA ARG A 85 17.21 -1.91 8.84
C ARG A 85 16.72 -0.49 8.91
N LEU A 86 16.57 0.05 10.11
CA LEU A 86 16.23 1.45 10.28
C LEU A 86 17.42 2.33 9.84
N THR A 87 17.14 3.36 9.05
CA THR A 87 18.15 4.28 8.51
C THR A 87 18.68 5.15 9.64
N GLY A 88 20.01 5.27 9.73
CA GLY A 88 20.66 6.03 10.82
C GLY A 88 20.96 5.20 12.07
N GLU A 89 20.45 3.97 12.16
CA GLU A 89 20.82 3.07 13.23
C GLU A 89 22.21 2.47 12.95
N HIS A 90 23.23 2.98 13.65
CA HIS A 90 24.60 2.50 13.54
C HIS A 90 24.79 1.10 14.15
N THR A 91 23.83 0.65 14.95
CA THR A 91 23.90 -0.62 15.67
C THR A 91 23.93 -1.77 14.67
N ALA A 92 25.05 -2.48 14.64
CA ALA A 92 25.27 -3.68 13.84
C ALA A 92 24.52 -4.90 14.34
N GLN A 93 23.63 -4.73 15.31
CA GLN A 93 22.95 -5.84 15.93
C GLN A 93 21.85 -6.31 14.98
N ASN A 94 22.00 -7.54 14.49
CA ASN A 94 20.92 -8.22 13.80
C ASN A 94 19.74 -8.34 14.77
N ILE A 95 18.61 -7.73 14.39
CA ILE A 95 17.38 -7.75 15.19
C ILE A 95 16.90 -9.20 15.47
N GLU A 96 17.32 -10.17 14.65
CA GLU A 96 17.03 -11.60 14.85
C GLU A 96 17.47 -12.14 16.23
N ASN A 97 18.56 -11.58 16.77
CA ASN A 97 19.14 -12.01 18.05
C ASN A 97 18.64 -11.15 19.23
N ALA A 98 17.89 -10.09 18.97
CA ALA A 98 17.41 -9.20 20.01
C ALA A 98 16.32 -9.86 20.89
N PRO A 99 16.15 -9.39 22.14
CA PRO A 99 15.04 -9.80 23.00
C PRO A 99 13.68 -9.56 22.35
N LEU A 100 12.68 -10.37 22.72
CA LEU A 100 11.34 -10.34 22.10
C LEU A 100 10.72 -8.93 22.07
N ILE A 101 10.84 -8.18 23.17
CA ILE A 101 10.28 -6.82 23.27
C ILE A 101 10.91 -5.84 22.28
N VAL A 102 12.22 -5.98 22.02
CA VAL A 102 12.95 -5.15 21.05
C VAL A 102 12.49 -5.50 19.64
N ARG A 103 12.35 -6.80 19.33
CA ARG A 103 11.80 -7.24 18.03
C ARG A 103 10.35 -6.81 17.82
N LEU A 104 9.55 -6.80 18.88
CA LEU A 104 8.16 -6.35 18.85
C LEU A 104 8.08 -4.86 18.50
N ASN A 105 8.83 -4.01 19.21
CA ASN A 105 8.87 -2.57 18.92
C ASN A 105 9.39 -2.31 17.50
N TRP A 106 10.46 -2.99 17.09
CA TRP A 106 10.98 -2.94 15.73
C TRP A 106 9.93 -3.33 14.68
N ALA A 107 9.17 -4.40 14.91
CA ALA A 107 8.14 -4.88 13.99
C ALA A 107 6.95 -3.91 13.92
N VAL A 108 6.54 -3.32 15.05
CA VAL A 108 5.50 -2.28 15.07
C VAL A 108 5.96 -1.05 14.28
N ASN A 109 7.18 -0.58 14.48
CA ASN A 109 7.73 0.54 13.70
C ASN A 109 7.79 0.21 12.21
N LEU A 110 8.15 -1.03 11.84
CA LEU A 110 8.15 -1.46 10.45
C LEU A 110 6.74 -1.46 9.86
N LEU A 111 5.76 -2.08 10.53
CA LEU A 111 4.38 -2.18 10.05
C LEU A 111 3.65 -0.84 10.02
N CYS A 112 4.01 0.09 10.92
CA CYS A 112 3.49 1.45 10.91
C CYS A 112 4.26 2.38 9.94
N SER A 113 5.40 1.96 9.42
CA SER A 113 6.11 2.71 8.39
C SER A 113 5.41 2.53 7.05
N SER A 114 4.90 3.64 6.49
CA SER A 114 4.36 3.61 5.13
C SER A 114 5.46 3.16 4.17
N ARG A 115 5.33 1.95 3.62
CA ARG A 115 6.20 1.39 2.57
C ARG A 115 7.67 1.27 2.96
N GLY A 116 7.97 1.06 4.24
CA GLY A 116 9.37 1.00 4.68
C GLY A 116 10.10 2.35 4.56
N ILE A 117 9.41 3.49 4.63
CA ILE A 117 10.08 4.80 4.73
C ILE A 117 10.96 4.82 5.99
N GLY A 118 12.20 5.24 5.83
CA GLY A 118 13.20 5.16 6.89
C GLY A 118 13.85 3.79 7.02
N TRP A 119 13.51 2.81 6.17
CA TRP A 119 14.12 1.50 6.15
C TRP A 119 15.05 1.33 4.93
N ALA A 120 16.25 0.83 5.19
CA ALA A 120 17.23 0.53 4.15
C ALA A 120 17.13 -0.95 3.75
N HIS A 121 17.05 -1.20 2.44
CA HIS A 121 17.15 -2.52 1.84
C HIS A 121 18.60 -2.74 1.38
N GLY A 122 19.29 -3.72 1.98
CA GLY A 122 20.52 -4.25 1.40
C GLY A 122 21.79 -4.18 2.27
N PRO A 123 22.90 -4.76 1.76
CA PRO A 123 24.15 -4.90 2.50
C PRO A 123 24.81 -3.54 2.78
N ARG A 124 25.53 -3.45 3.91
CA ARG A 124 26.29 -2.25 4.34
C ARG A 124 27.35 -1.78 3.35
N VAL A 125 27.65 -2.59 2.35
CA VAL A 125 28.61 -2.23 1.30
C VAL A 125 28.00 -1.02 0.60
N ARG A 126 28.61 0.16 0.81
CA ARG A 126 28.26 1.40 0.12
C ARG A 126 28.01 1.04 -1.34
N SER A 127 26.76 1.17 -1.79
CA SER A 127 26.48 1.09 -3.22
C SER A 127 27.47 2.03 -3.90
N PRO A 128 28.12 1.57 -5.00
CA PRO A 128 29.11 2.38 -5.69
C PRO A 128 28.51 3.77 -5.90
N ARG A 129 29.26 4.79 -5.47
CA ARG A 129 28.82 6.18 -5.51
C ARG A 129 28.22 6.43 -6.88
N ALA A 130 26.97 6.89 -6.92
CA ALA A 130 26.26 7.13 -8.17
C ALA A 130 27.21 7.90 -9.10
N THR A 131 27.41 7.36 -10.30
CA THR A 131 28.23 8.01 -11.32
C THR A 131 27.73 9.43 -11.49
N VAL A 132 28.66 10.38 -11.69
CA VAL A 132 28.35 11.82 -11.76
C VAL A 132 27.43 12.07 -12.94
N THR A 133 26.12 11.95 -12.74
CA THR A 133 25.10 12.35 -13.69
C THR A 133 24.92 13.85 -13.53
N SER A 134 24.94 14.59 -14.65
CA SER A 134 24.56 16.01 -14.66
C SER A 134 23.25 16.22 -13.88
N ARG A 135 23.23 17.23 -13.00
CA ARG A 135 22.05 17.60 -12.20
C ARG A 135 20.80 17.76 -13.08
N TRP A 136 20.95 18.36 -14.26
CA TRP A 136 19.86 18.54 -15.22
C TRP A 136 19.35 17.23 -15.80
N LYS A 137 20.25 16.28 -16.11
CA LYS A 137 19.86 14.95 -16.57
C LYS A 137 19.09 14.18 -15.49
N PHE A 138 19.46 14.34 -14.22
CA PHE A 138 18.71 13.79 -13.10
C PHE A 138 17.32 14.44 -12.98
N ILE A 139 17.25 15.78 -12.98
CA ILE A 139 15.98 16.52 -12.87
C ILE A 139 15.04 16.13 -14.02
N ALA A 140 15.51 16.15 -15.27
CA ALA A 140 14.71 15.75 -16.43
C ALA A 140 14.16 14.32 -16.28
N LYS A 141 15.01 13.38 -15.82
CA LYS A 141 14.59 12.00 -15.55
C LYS A 141 13.51 11.92 -14.47
N GLN A 142 13.59 12.72 -13.40
CA GLN A 142 12.57 12.74 -12.35
C GLN A 142 11.27 13.38 -12.85
N ILE A 143 11.34 14.45 -13.63
CA ILE A 143 10.14 15.08 -14.23
C ILE A 143 9.42 14.10 -15.16
N VAL A 144 10.14 13.40 -16.04
CA VAL A 144 9.54 12.38 -16.92
C VAL A 144 8.89 11.27 -16.10
N ARG A 145 9.55 10.79 -15.04
CA ARG A 145 8.97 9.79 -14.13
C ARG A 145 7.73 10.30 -13.43
N PHE A 146 7.75 11.55 -12.96
CA PHE A 146 6.61 12.19 -12.31
C PHE A 146 5.42 12.29 -13.26
N ILE A 147 5.62 12.84 -14.46
CA ILE A 147 4.58 12.95 -15.49
C ILE A 147 4.03 11.57 -15.83
N ALA A 148 4.89 10.59 -16.09
CA ALA A 148 4.44 9.22 -16.41
C ALA A 148 3.63 8.60 -15.27
N SER A 149 4.03 8.84 -14.01
CA SER A 149 3.30 8.36 -12.83
C SER A 149 1.94 9.06 -12.70
N GLN A 150 1.87 10.37 -12.97
CA GLN A 150 0.64 11.14 -12.96
C GLN A 150 -0.33 10.69 -14.06
N LEU A 151 0.15 10.49 -15.28
CA LEU A 151 -0.66 9.98 -16.38
C LEU A 151 -1.21 8.59 -16.08
N LEU A 152 -0.39 7.72 -15.48
CA LEU A 152 -0.82 6.38 -15.06
C LEU A 152 -1.89 6.48 -13.96
N PHE A 153 -1.68 7.34 -12.96
CA PHE A 153 -2.65 7.60 -11.91
C PHE A 153 -3.97 8.14 -12.46
N ASP A 154 -3.94 9.08 -13.40
CA ASP A 154 -5.14 9.63 -14.02
C ASP A 154 -5.88 8.57 -14.86
N ALA A 155 -5.15 7.78 -15.65
CA ALA A 155 -5.73 6.68 -16.42
C ALA A 155 -6.43 5.65 -15.53
N VAL A 156 -5.83 5.34 -14.39
CA VAL A 156 -6.41 4.49 -13.36
C VAL A 156 -7.68 5.09 -12.75
N ASN A 157 -7.67 6.38 -12.42
CA ASN A 157 -8.83 7.06 -11.86
C ASN A 157 -9.98 7.13 -12.87
N LEU A 158 -9.67 7.42 -14.13
CA LEU A 158 -10.63 7.41 -15.23
C LEU A 158 -11.25 6.03 -15.40
N HIS A 159 -10.41 4.98 -15.42
CA HIS A 159 -10.86 3.60 -15.45
C HIS A 159 -11.76 3.26 -14.26
N THR A 160 -11.40 3.70 -13.05
CA THR A 160 -12.18 3.50 -11.84
C THR A 160 -13.56 4.17 -11.95
N ARG A 161 -13.63 5.38 -12.49
CA ARG A 161 -14.89 6.11 -12.69
C ARG A 161 -15.79 5.50 -13.75
N TRP A 162 -15.20 4.84 -14.75
CA TRP A 162 -15.95 4.15 -15.80
C TRP A 162 -16.14 2.66 -15.54
N ASN A 163 -15.63 2.13 -14.44
CA ASN A 163 -15.79 0.73 -14.09
C ASN A 163 -17.26 0.48 -13.72
N PRO A 164 -18.02 -0.30 -14.50
CA PRO A 164 -19.43 -0.55 -14.22
C PRO A 164 -19.64 -1.23 -12.86
N ALA A 165 -18.65 -1.97 -12.36
CA ALA A 165 -18.69 -2.56 -11.02
C ALA A 165 -18.76 -1.50 -9.90
N LEU A 166 -18.21 -0.31 -10.16
CA LEU A 166 -18.20 0.81 -9.20
C LEU A 166 -19.38 1.76 -9.40
N VAL A 167 -19.80 1.97 -10.64
CA VAL A 167 -20.92 2.85 -10.99
C VAL A 167 -22.26 2.17 -10.70
N ASP A 168 -22.43 0.92 -11.14
CA ASP A 168 -23.71 0.19 -11.08
C ASP A 168 -23.81 -0.72 -9.85
N HIS A 169 -22.88 -0.59 -8.90
CA HIS A 169 -22.77 -1.44 -7.70
C HIS A 169 -22.80 -2.95 -7.99
N MET A 170 -22.36 -3.37 -9.19
CA MET A 170 -22.26 -4.78 -9.50
C MET A 170 -21.16 -5.42 -8.66
N GLY A 171 -21.47 -6.54 -7.99
CA GLY A 171 -20.48 -7.28 -7.21
C GLY A 171 -19.25 -7.62 -8.05
N LEU A 172 -18.04 -7.61 -7.45
CA LEU A 172 -16.78 -7.85 -8.17
C LEU A 172 -16.83 -9.11 -9.02
N VAL A 173 -17.49 -10.17 -8.55
CA VAL A 173 -17.69 -11.45 -9.25
C VAL A 173 -18.46 -11.35 -10.58
N HIS A 174 -19.18 -10.26 -10.82
CA HIS A 174 -19.89 -10.00 -12.07
C HIS A 174 -19.09 -9.11 -13.03
N ALA A 175 -18.06 -8.41 -12.54
CA ALA A 175 -17.14 -7.65 -13.39
C ALA A 175 -16.24 -8.63 -14.15
N GLY A 176 -16.01 -8.40 -15.45
CA GLY A 176 -15.02 -9.18 -16.21
C GLY A 176 -13.63 -9.15 -15.56
N LEU A 177 -12.87 -10.24 -15.68
CA LEU A 177 -11.54 -10.36 -15.04
C LEU A 177 -10.62 -9.15 -15.33
N ALA A 178 -10.67 -8.62 -16.55
CA ALA A 178 -9.92 -7.42 -16.95
C ALA A 178 -10.21 -6.21 -16.04
N TRP A 179 -11.48 -5.91 -15.76
CA TRP A 179 -11.88 -4.80 -14.89
C TRP A 179 -11.39 -4.99 -13.45
N ARG A 180 -11.34 -6.23 -12.96
CA ARG A 180 -10.81 -6.55 -11.63
C ARG A 180 -9.30 -6.36 -11.56
N VAL A 181 -8.57 -6.87 -12.55
CA VAL A 181 -7.11 -6.77 -12.61
C VAL A 181 -6.68 -5.31 -12.73
N VAL A 182 -7.30 -4.54 -13.63
CA VAL A 182 -6.95 -3.13 -13.84
C VAL A 182 -7.36 -2.25 -12.66
N GLY A 183 -8.53 -2.48 -12.05
CA GLY A 183 -8.91 -1.79 -10.82
C GLY A 183 -7.90 -2.02 -9.69
N THR A 184 -7.56 -3.29 -9.46
CA THR A 184 -6.58 -3.68 -8.43
C THR A 184 -5.21 -3.06 -8.70
N ALA A 185 -4.72 -3.16 -9.94
CA ALA A 185 -3.46 -2.57 -10.36
C ALA A 185 -3.45 -1.04 -10.19
N GLY A 186 -4.60 -0.38 -10.35
CA GLY A 186 -4.76 1.04 -10.15
C GLY A 186 -4.65 1.53 -8.70
N THR A 187 -4.90 0.65 -7.73
CA THR A 187 -4.64 1.00 -6.32
C THR A 187 -3.16 0.93 -5.94
N LEU A 188 -2.32 0.29 -6.78
CA LEU A 188 -0.87 0.20 -6.56
C LEU A 188 -0.14 1.54 -6.76
N PRO A 189 -0.47 2.41 -7.74
CA PRO A 189 0.12 3.75 -7.86
C PRO A 189 -0.18 4.71 -6.71
N ILE A 190 -1.35 4.63 -6.07
CA ILE A 190 -1.63 5.37 -4.82
C ILE A 190 -0.60 4.98 -3.74
N MET A 191 -0.11 3.74 -3.82
CA MET A 191 1.01 3.20 -3.04
C MET A 191 2.41 3.54 -3.61
N GLN A 192 2.56 4.47 -4.56
CA GLN A 192 3.87 4.85 -5.15
C GLN A 192 4.19 6.35 -5.17
N ASP A 193 3.25 7.22 -4.81
CA ASP A 193 3.45 8.67 -4.95
C ASP A 193 4.58 9.24 -4.05
N PRO A 194 5.58 9.96 -4.61
CA PRO A 194 6.52 10.79 -3.86
C PRO A 194 5.90 11.99 -3.14
N ILE A 195 4.72 12.47 -3.52
CA ILE A 195 4.02 13.61 -2.89
C ILE A 195 3.50 13.25 -1.48
N MET A 196 3.18 11.96 -1.24
CA MET A 196 2.87 11.44 0.09
C MET A 196 4.05 11.49 1.08
N ARG A 197 5.27 11.84 0.62
CA ARG A 197 6.48 11.97 1.46
C ARG A 197 6.50 13.22 2.35
N ALA A 198 5.59 14.19 2.15
CA ALA A 198 5.62 15.49 2.81
C ALA A 198 4.63 15.67 3.97
N GLY A 199 3.79 14.68 4.28
CA GLY A 199 2.99 14.69 5.52
C GLY A 199 1.81 15.68 5.58
N GLU A 200 1.39 16.29 4.47
CA GLU A 200 0.18 17.13 4.43
C GLU A 200 -0.91 16.44 3.60
N LEU A 201 -1.92 15.90 4.28
CA LEU A 201 -3.18 15.48 3.67
C LEU A 201 -4.14 16.67 3.70
N ASP A 202 -4.04 17.53 2.69
CA ASP A 202 -5.13 18.45 2.36
C ASP A 202 -6.13 17.74 1.44
N SER A 203 -7.41 17.81 1.79
CA SER A 203 -8.56 17.39 0.98
C SER A 203 -8.58 17.94 -0.47
N ARG A 204 -7.73 18.93 -0.76
CA ARG A 204 -7.55 19.55 -2.09
C ARG A 204 -6.58 18.80 -3.02
N VAL A 205 -5.86 17.77 -2.55
CA VAL A 205 -4.77 17.11 -3.32
C VAL A 205 -5.25 16.00 -4.27
N ASN A 206 -6.56 15.73 -4.38
CA ASN A 206 -7.12 15.00 -5.53
C ASN A 206 -7.19 15.89 -6.79
N PHE A 207 -6.18 16.72 -7.02
CA PHE A 207 -6.04 17.53 -8.21
C PHE A 207 -5.46 16.67 -9.34
N SER A 208 -6.34 16.04 -10.11
CA SER A 208 -5.96 15.50 -11.41
C SER A 208 -5.84 16.65 -12.39
N VAL A 209 -4.62 16.95 -12.85
CA VAL A 209 -4.32 18.00 -13.84
C VAL A 209 -5.15 17.80 -15.11
N ILE A 210 -5.34 16.54 -15.52
CA ILE A 210 -6.16 16.19 -16.67
C ILE A 210 -7.64 16.48 -16.42
N MET A 211 -8.19 16.09 -15.26
CA MET A 211 -9.59 16.40 -14.94
C MET A 211 -9.83 17.90 -14.78
N TRP A 212 -8.86 18.64 -14.25
CA TRP A 212 -8.90 20.09 -14.16
C TRP A 212 -8.93 20.74 -15.55
N ALA A 213 -8.06 20.30 -16.46
CA ALA A 213 -8.03 20.77 -17.84
C ALA A 213 -9.30 20.35 -18.62
N TRP A 214 -9.81 19.14 -18.40
CA TRP A 214 -10.98 18.58 -19.07
C TRP A 214 -12.29 19.25 -18.66
N ASN A 215 -12.47 19.54 -17.37
CA ASN A 215 -13.71 20.12 -16.84
C ASN A 215 -13.82 21.64 -17.06
N GLY A 216 -12.81 22.29 -17.66
CA GLY A 216 -12.83 23.74 -17.89
C GLY A 216 -12.96 24.57 -16.60
N ALA A 217 -12.58 24.00 -15.45
CA ALA A 217 -12.71 24.63 -14.13
C ALA A 217 -11.55 25.61 -13.89
N TRP A 218 -11.57 26.75 -14.59
CA TRP A 218 -10.55 27.80 -14.44
C TRP A 218 -10.72 28.65 -13.17
N GLU A 219 -11.84 28.49 -12.46
CA GLU A 219 -12.11 29.26 -11.26
C GLU A 219 -11.39 28.63 -10.05
N LEU A 220 -10.37 29.34 -9.58
CA LEU A 220 -9.73 29.06 -8.29
C LEU A 220 -10.82 29.01 -7.19
N PRO A 221 -10.72 28.10 -6.20
CA PRO A 221 -11.64 28.09 -5.08
C PRO A 221 -11.64 29.47 -4.44
N GLN A 222 -12.79 30.15 -4.43
CA GLN A 222 -12.91 31.40 -3.69
C GLN A 222 -12.57 31.10 -2.23
N ARG A 223 -11.61 31.85 -1.70
CA ARG A 223 -11.16 31.72 -0.31
C ARG A 223 -12.37 31.91 0.61
N ILE A 224 -12.71 30.87 1.37
CA ILE A 224 -13.53 30.97 2.58
C ILE A 224 -12.56 31.06 3.75
#